data_AF-A0A967SYB5-F1
#
_entry.id   AF-A0A967SYB5-F1
#
_cell.length_a   1.000
_cell.length_b   1.000
_cell.length_c   1.000
_cell.angle_alpha   90.00
_cell.angle_beta   90.00
_cell.angle_gamma   90.00
#
_symmetry.space_group_name_H-M   'P 1'
#
loop_
_entity.id
_entity.type
_entity.pdbx_description
1 polymer ?
#
loop_
_entity_poly.entity_id
_entity_poly.type
_entity_poly.pdbx_seq_one_letter_code
_entity_poly.pdbx_strand_id
1 'polypeptide(L)'
;TIYARGGIYNIISTITITFGQSGTPSQLCILTAYKDEVPILDFSAQPLGSKGISLKANYWHIKGLRVTGAGDNGMEIDYGSNNIIEQC
;
A
#
# COMPACT_ATOMS: atom_id res chain seq x y z
N THR A 1 -8.70 10.56 -2.92
CA THR A 1 -7.35 10.63 -2.34
C THR A 1 -7.42 10.28 -0.87
N ILE A 2 -6.45 9.49 -0.41
CA ILE A 2 -6.25 9.10 0.98
C ILE A 2 -4.91 9.68 1.41
N TYR A 3 -4.91 10.48 2.48
CA TYR A 3 -3.69 11.02 3.08
C TYR A 3 -3.37 10.23 4.36
N ALA A 4 -2.20 9.58 4.38
CA ALA A 4 -1.68 8.88 5.55
C ALA A 4 -0.79 9.83 6.36
N ARG A 5 -1.16 10.07 7.62
CA ARG A 5 -0.34 10.87 8.55
C ARG A 5 0.89 10.08 8.98
N GLY A 6 1.94 10.77 9.41
CA GLY A 6 3.13 10.17 9.97
C GLY A 6 2.84 9.42 11.27
N GLY A 7 3.58 8.36 11.50
CA GLY A 7 3.40 7.48 12.65
C GLY A 7 3.65 6.02 12.30
N ILE A 8 3.67 5.18 13.32
CA ILE A 8 3.79 3.73 13.18
C ILE A 8 2.40 3.12 13.31
N TYR A 9 1.98 2.43 12.25
CA TYR A 9 0.74 1.68 12.17
C TYR A 9 1.06 0.20 12.26
N ASN A 10 0.83 -0.39 13.44
CA ASN A 10 1.02 -1.82 13.64
C ASN A 10 -0.14 -2.60 13.00
N ILE A 11 0.18 -3.42 12.00
CA ILE A 11 -0.81 -4.15 11.18
C ILE A 11 -0.48 -5.64 11.18
N ILE A 12 -1.43 -6.46 11.59
CA ILE A 12 -1.23 -7.91 11.75
C ILE A 12 -1.76 -8.76 10.59
N SER A 13 -2.36 -8.13 9.58
CA SER A 13 -3.04 -8.79 8.46
C SER A 13 -2.64 -8.15 7.13
N THR A 14 -2.69 -8.91 6.03
CA THR A 14 -2.44 -8.36 4.69
C THR A 14 -3.48 -7.28 4.35
N ILE A 15 -3.02 -6.09 3.97
CA ILE A 15 -3.88 -5.08 3.36
C ILE A 15 -4.13 -5.49 1.92
N THR A 16 -5.38 -5.85 1.59
CA THR A 16 -5.75 -6.21 0.22
C THR A 16 -6.53 -5.09 -0.44
N ILE A 17 -6.02 -4.58 -1.56
CA ILE A 17 -6.73 -3.65 -2.43
C ILE A 17 -7.31 -4.46 -3.58
N THR A 18 -8.61 -4.67 -3.57
CA THR A 18 -9.33 -5.56 -4.49
C THR A 18 -9.60 -4.90 -5.84
N PHE A 19 -9.86 -5.72 -6.87
CA PHE A 19 -10.16 -5.23 -8.23
C PHE A 19 -11.32 -4.22 -8.28
N GLY A 20 -12.36 -4.40 -7.46
CA GLY A 20 -13.51 -3.48 -7.36
C GLY A 20 -13.16 -2.09 -6.80
N GLN A 21 -11.94 -1.92 -6.30
CA GLN A 21 -11.39 -0.65 -5.81
C GLN A 21 -10.42 -0.02 -6.84
N SER A 22 -10.49 -0.42 -8.11
CA SER A 22 -9.69 0.19 -9.18
C SER A 22 -10.11 1.63 -9.46
N GLY A 23 -9.13 2.46 -9.80
CA GLY A 23 -9.38 3.75 -10.44
C GLY A 23 -9.71 3.58 -11.93
N THR A 24 -9.59 4.68 -12.67
CA THR A 24 -9.75 4.73 -14.13
C THR A 24 -8.54 5.42 -14.77
N PRO A 25 -8.35 5.32 -16.11
CA PRO A 25 -7.28 6.05 -16.80
C PRO A 25 -7.30 7.56 -16.58
N SER A 26 -8.49 8.14 -16.34
CA SER A 26 -8.66 9.58 -16.09
C SER A 26 -8.68 9.95 -14.62
N GLN A 27 -8.79 8.99 -13.71
CA GLN A 27 -8.91 9.24 -12.27
C GLN A 27 -8.30 8.11 -11.44
N LEU A 28 -7.08 8.34 -10.97
CA LEU A 28 -6.37 7.39 -10.11
C LEU A 28 -6.96 7.36 -8.69
N CYS A 29 -6.91 6.19 -8.05
CA CYS A 29 -7.03 6.07 -6.61
C CYS A 29 -5.67 6.42 -5.97
N ILE A 30 -5.63 7.45 -5.14
CA ILE A 30 -4.37 7.96 -4.56
C ILE A 30 -4.30 7.63 -3.08
N LEU A 31 -3.21 6.99 -2.66
CA LEU A 31 -2.80 6.83 -1.26
C LEU A 31 -1.40 7.46 -1.10
N THR A 32 -1.31 8.52 -0.31
CA THR A 32 -0.06 9.27 -0.18
C THR A 32 0.20 9.72 1.25
N ALA A 33 1.47 9.85 1.63
CA ALA A 33 1.85 10.52 2.85
C ALA A 33 1.30 11.96 2.94
N TYR A 34 0.98 12.41 4.14
CA TYR A 34 0.56 13.78 4.37
C TYR A 34 1.77 14.70 4.44
N LYS A 35 1.96 15.53 3.40
CA LYS A 35 3.10 16.45 3.26
C LYS A 35 4.42 15.65 3.38
N ASP A 36 5.33 16.09 4.24
CA ASP A 36 6.65 15.48 4.46
C ASP A 36 6.64 14.48 5.63
N GLU A 37 5.46 14.10 6.12
CA GLU A 37 5.34 13.09 7.18
C GLU A 37 5.65 11.69 6.63
N VAL A 38 6.10 10.78 7.51
CA VAL A 38 6.49 9.42 7.13
C VAL A 38 5.56 8.40 7.80
N PRO A 39 4.48 7.97 7.12
CA PRO A 39 3.68 6.84 7.58
C PRO A 39 4.48 5.54 7.45
N ILE A 40 4.58 4.79 8.55
CA ILE A 40 5.22 3.48 8.62
C ILE A 40 4.13 2.44 8.84
N LEU A 41 3.91 1.59 7.85
CA LEU A 41 3.06 0.41 7.96
C LEU A 41 3.95 -0.75 8.44
N ASP A 42 3.85 -1.07 9.73
CA ASP A 42 4.66 -2.09 10.38
C ASP A 42 3.87 -3.39 10.49
N PHE A 43 4.33 -4.40 9.74
CA PHE A 43 3.75 -5.71 9.66
C PHE A 43 4.49 -6.76 10.49
N SER A 44 5.40 -6.37 11.39
CA SER A 44 6.28 -7.29 12.15
C SER A 44 5.54 -8.35 12.98
N ALA A 45 4.24 -8.15 13.23
CA ALA A 45 3.38 -9.09 13.93
C ALA A 45 2.60 -10.04 13.01
N GLN A 46 2.82 -10.00 11.69
CA GLN A 46 2.26 -10.96 10.73
C GLN A 46 2.94 -12.34 10.82
N PRO A 47 2.22 -13.43 10.52
CA PRO A 47 2.86 -14.73 10.36
C PRO A 47 3.72 -14.78 9.07
N LEU A 48 4.78 -15.58 9.11
CA LEU A 48 5.67 -15.83 7.97
C LEU A 48 4.86 -16.27 6.73
N GLY A 49 5.23 -15.77 5.55
CA GLY A 49 4.51 -16.00 4.29
C GLY A 49 3.41 -14.97 3.98
N SER A 50 3.05 -14.12 4.95
CA SER A 50 2.04 -13.06 4.75
C SER A 50 2.62 -11.86 4.03
N LYS A 51 1.89 -11.37 3.02
CA LYS A 51 2.22 -10.12 2.32
C LYS A 51 1.79 -8.92 3.17
N GLY A 52 2.53 -7.82 3.12
CA GLY A 52 2.11 -6.56 3.73
C GLY A 52 0.91 -5.97 3.01
N ILE A 53 1.11 -5.54 1.76
CA ILE A 53 0.07 -5.04 0.87
C ILE A 53 -0.04 -5.95 -0.36
N SER A 54 -1.26 -6.41 -0.67
CA SER A 54 -1.57 -7.11 -1.92
C SER A 54 -2.47 -6.21 -2.78
N LEU A 55 -1.89 -5.65 -3.84
CA LEU A 55 -2.58 -4.75 -4.79
C LEU A 55 -3.09 -5.57 -5.97
N LYS A 56 -4.42 -5.75 -6.05
CA LYS A 56 -5.13 -6.49 -7.11
C LYS A 56 -5.98 -5.57 -8.00
N ALA A 57 -5.61 -4.30 -8.06
CA ALA A 57 -6.40 -3.23 -8.66
C ALA A 57 -5.59 -2.46 -9.73
N ASN A 58 -6.31 -1.72 -10.56
CA ASN A 58 -5.74 -0.86 -11.60
C ASN A 58 -5.75 0.61 -11.16
N TYR A 59 -4.90 1.41 -11.79
CA TYR A 59 -4.94 2.87 -11.69
C TYR A 59 -4.82 3.40 -10.25
N TRP A 60 -3.93 2.80 -9.45
CA TRP A 60 -3.54 3.32 -8.14
C TRP A 60 -2.25 4.13 -8.21
N HIS A 61 -2.18 5.21 -7.43
CA HIS A 61 -0.94 5.93 -7.15
C HIS A 61 -0.65 5.82 -5.65
N ILE A 62 0.39 5.06 -5.31
CA ILE A 62 0.84 4.87 -3.93
C ILE A 62 2.19 5.55 -3.75
N LYS A 63 2.28 6.46 -2.77
CA LYS A 63 3.43 7.34 -2.61
C LYS A 63 3.79 7.64 -1.17
N GLY A 64 5.09 7.59 -0.84
CA GLY A 64 5.59 8.14 0.42
C GLY A 64 5.35 7.24 1.64
N LEU A 65 5.04 5.96 1.43
CA LEU A 65 4.78 5.02 2.52
C LEU A 65 6.01 4.18 2.80
N ARG A 66 6.36 3.99 4.07
CA ARG A 66 7.32 2.94 4.45
C ARG A 66 6.56 1.68 4.81
N VAL A 67 6.85 0.57 4.14
CA VAL A 67 6.33 -0.76 4.48
C VAL A 67 7.45 -1.59 5.08
N THR A 68 7.25 -2.13 6.28
CA THR A 68 8.27 -2.91 6.99
C THR A 68 7.67 -4.13 7.69
N GLY A 69 8.52 -5.09 8.04
CA GLY A 69 8.15 -6.23 8.89
C GLY A 69 7.21 -7.27 8.28
N ALA A 70 6.87 -7.19 7.00
CA ALA A 70 5.98 -8.19 6.38
C ALA A 70 6.59 -9.60 6.44
N GLY A 71 5.75 -10.61 6.63
CA GLY A 71 6.17 -12.01 6.69
C GLY A 71 6.70 -12.58 5.37
N ASP A 72 6.50 -11.85 4.27
CA ASP A 72 7.00 -12.11 2.93
C ASP A 72 7.18 -10.76 2.19
N ASN A 73 6.64 -10.56 0.97
CA ASN A 73 6.75 -9.26 0.30
C ASN A 73 6.07 -8.13 1.10
N GLY A 74 6.76 -6.99 1.24
CA GLY A 74 6.17 -5.77 1.79
C GLY A 74 4.99 -5.26 0.95
N MET A 75 5.15 -5.24 -0.36
CA MET A 75 4.06 -5.04 -1.31
C MET A 75 4.18 -6.03 -2.47
N GLU A 76 3.06 -6.61 -2.86
CA GLU A 76 2.88 -7.43 -4.04
C GLU A 76 1.84 -6.79 -4.96
N ILE A 77 2.11 -6.78 -6.26
CA ILE A 77 1.11 -6.47 -7.28
C ILE A 77 0.60 -7.82 -7.80
N ASP A 78 -0.51 -8.27 -7.24
CA ASP A 78 -1.16 -9.54 -7.55
C ASP A 78 -2.30 -9.28 -8.54
N TYR A 79 -1.94 -9.25 -9.82
CA TYR A 79 -2.74 -8.74 -10.93
C TYR A 79 -3.00 -7.22 -10.85
N GLY A 80 -3.44 -6.62 -11.96
CA GLY A 80 -3.66 -5.17 -12.08
C GLY A 80 -2.60 -4.46 -12.93
N SER A 81 -2.91 -3.26 -13.41
CA SER A 81 -2.12 -2.53 -14.39
C SER A 81 -2.29 -1.02 -14.23
N ASN A 82 -1.31 -0.27 -14.76
CA ASN A 82 -1.27 1.20 -14.73
C ASN A 82 -1.23 1.77 -13.29
N ASN A 83 -0.55 1.07 -12.39
CA ASN A 83 -0.27 1.55 -11.05
C ASN A 83 1.06 2.31 -11.01
N ILE A 84 1.13 3.35 -10.20
CA ILE A 84 2.32 4.17 -9.98
C ILE A 84 2.72 4.00 -8.51
N ILE A 85 3.91 3.45 -8.28
CA ILE A 85 4.49 3.27 -6.95
C ILE A 85 5.77 4.09 -6.90
N GLU A 86 5.85 5.09 -6.02
CA GLU A 86 7.02 5.97 -5.95
C GLU A 86 7.33 6.43 -4.53
N GLN A 87 8.62 6.64 -4.23
CA GLN A 87 9.09 7.19 -2.96
C GLN A 87 8.65 6.37 -1.71
N CYS A 88 8.69 5.04 -1.80
CA CYS A 88 8.33 4.11 -0.72
C CYS A 88 9.56 3.37 -0.17
#